data_AF-A0A2V6SBT0-F1
#
_entry.id   AF-A0A2V6SBT0-F1
#
_cell.length_a   1.000
_cell.length_b   1.000
_cell.length_c   1.000
_cell.angle_alpha   90.00
_cell.angle_beta   90.00
_cell.angle_gamma   90.00
#
_symmetry.space_group_name_H-M   'P 1'
#
loop_
_entity.id
_entity.type
_entity.pdbx_description
1 polymer ?
#
loop_
_entity_poly.entity_id
_entity_poly.type
_entity_poly.pdbx_seq_one_letter_code
_entity_poly.pdbx_strand_id
1 'polypeptide(L)'
;MSTAGPAAKTFRLDGSYTAINRLYQERGWTDGLPIVPPTDEAVRECLRWTDRDSREVVAVLPPRQGEATVERIAINAVMAGARPEYLPVIITAVEALADPDFNLDSIQATTHPVAPLMIVNGPIARELEINAGYNAFGQGFRANMTIGRAVRLLLMNVGGGLPGTGDRATQGSPAKMAYCIAENEAENPWEP
;
A
#
# COMPACT_ATOMS: atom_id res chain seq x y z
N MET A 1 7.34 21.94 -15.81
CA MET A 1 7.12 20.63 -16.45
C MET A 1 7.67 19.60 -15.48
N SER A 2 6.79 18.83 -14.83
CA SER A 2 7.24 17.72 -13.97
C SER A 2 7.97 16.71 -14.85
N THR A 3 9.23 16.42 -14.52
CA THR A 3 10.01 15.38 -15.20
C THR A 3 9.37 14.03 -14.89
N ALA A 4 8.96 13.30 -15.93
CA ALA A 4 8.36 11.98 -15.77
C ALA A 4 9.24 11.08 -14.90
N GLY A 5 8.65 10.54 -13.83
CA GLY A 5 9.32 9.66 -12.88
C GLY A 5 9.85 8.37 -13.54
N PRO A 6 10.66 7.59 -12.83
CA PRO A 6 11.27 6.38 -13.35
C PRO A 6 10.22 5.29 -13.57
N ALA A 7 10.28 4.66 -14.74
CA ALA A 7 9.50 3.46 -15.01
C ALA A 7 9.88 2.31 -14.05
N ALA A 8 8.93 1.43 -13.77
CA ALA A 8 9.22 0.17 -13.10
C ALA A 8 10.11 -0.72 -13.97
N LYS A 9 11.04 -1.45 -13.32
CA LYS A 9 11.86 -2.44 -14.02
C LYS A 9 11.02 -3.69 -14.28
N THR A 10 10.89 -4.07 -15.54
CA THR A 10 10.25 -5.32 -15.93
C THR A 10 11.27 -6.44 -16.03
N PHE A 11 10.83 -7.67 -15.76
CA PHE A 11 11.63 -8.88 -15.99
C PHE A 11 10.68 -10.03 -16.30
N ARG A 12 11.14 -10.96 -17.14
CA ARG A 12 10.39 -12.18 -17.46
C ARG A 12 10.81 -13.29 -16.52
N LEU A 13 9.82 -14.00 -15.99
CA LEU A 13 10.03 -15.23 -15.24
C LEU A 13 9.06 -16.28 -15.79
N ASP A 14 9.60 -17.38 -16.29
CA ASP A 14 8.80 -18.55 -16.63
C ASP A 14 8.73 -19.46 -15.40
N GLY A 15 7.53 -19.84 -14.96
CA GLY A 15 7.35 -20.66 -13.77
C GLY A 15 5.91 -20.73 -13.28
N SER A 16 5.65 -21.61 -12.30
CA SER A 16 4.36 -21.69 -11.64
C SER A 16 4.13 -20.50 -10.70
N TYR A 17 2.88 -20.28 -10.29
CA TYR A 17 2.53 -19.32 -9.25
C TYR A 17 3.39 -19.46 -7.98
N THR A 18 3.68 -20.70 -7.58
CA THR A 18 4.55 -21.01 -6.44
C THR A 18 5.99 -20.58 -6.68
N ALA A 19 6.53 -20.78 -7.89
CA ALA A 19 7.89 -20.37 -8.23
C ALA A 19 8.04 -18.84 -8.24
N ILE A 20 7.04 -18.11 -8.77
CA ILE A 20 7.00 -16.65 -8.73
C ILE A 20 7.01 -16.16 -7.27
N ASN A 21 6.14 -16.72 -6.43
CA ASN A 21 6.05 -16.34 -5.03
C ASN A 21 7.33 -16.62 -4.25
N ARG A 22 7.97 -17.78 -4.49
CA ARG A 22 9.28 -18.09 -3.90
C ARG A 22 10.32 -17.03 -4.27
N LEU A 23 10.43 -16.66 -5.55
CA LEU A 23 11.39 -15.63 -5.98
C LEU A 23 11.14 -14.28 -5.29
N TYR A 24 9.88 -13.84 -5.21
CA TYR A 24 9.53 -12.57 -4.59
C TYR A 24 9.83 -12.57 -3.08
N GLN A 25 9.60 -13.69 -2.40
CA GLN A 25 9.98 -13.87 -0.99
C GLN A 25 11.50 -13.84 -0.81
N GLU A 26 12.26 -14.57 -1.63
CA GLU A 26 13.72 -14.61 -1.58
C GLU A 26 14.35 -13.23 -1.83
N ARG A 27 13.69 -12.38 -2.63
CA ARG A 27 14.12 -10.99 -2.87
C ARG A 27 13.64 -10.00 -1.81
N GLY A 28 12.85 -10.44 -0.83
CA GLY A 28 12.29 -9.58 0.21
C GLY A 28 11.23 -8.60 -0.30
N TRP A 29 10.54 -8.93 -1.40
CA TRP A 29 9.52 -8.08 -2.02
C TRP A 29 8.10 -8.37 -1.53
N THR A 30 7.97 -9.24 -0.53
CA THR A 30 6.69 -9.56 0.11
C THR A 30 6.77 -9.35 1.60
N ASP A 31 5.59 -9.26 2.21
CA ASP A 31 5.34 -9.19 3.64
C ASP A 31 5.29 -10.57 4.31
N GLY A 32 5.91 -11.58 3.69
CA GLY A 32 5.86 -12.98 4.12
C GLY A 32 4.62 -13.74 3.64
N LEU A 33 3.61 -13.05 3.10
CA LEU A 33 2.46 -13.66 2.45
C LEU A 33 2.69 -13.86 0.94
N PRO A 34 1.95 -14.76 0.28
CA PRO A 34 1.90 -14.82 -1.17
C PRO A 34 1.36 -13.51 -1.77
N ILE A 35 1.85 -13.16 -2.95
CA ILE A 35 1.40 -12.03 -3.75
C ILE A 35 0.57 -12.51 -4.95
N VAL A 36 -0.28 -11.62 -5.45
CA VAL A 36 -0.77 -11.74 -6.83
C VAL A 36 0.34 -11.21 -7.75
N PRO A 37 0.85 -11.98 -8.72
CA PRO A 37 1.91 -11.53 -9.61
C PRO A 37 1.53 -10.23 -10.33
N PRO A 38 2.34 -9.16 -10.23
CA PRO A 38 2.06 -7.89 -10.89
C PRO A 38 2.46 -7.96 -12.37
N THR A 39 1.68 -8.72 -13.15
CA THR A 39 1.88 -8.81 -14.61
C THR A 39 1.52 -7.48 -15.28
N ASP A 40 2.09 -7.23 -16.47
CA ASP A 40 1.79 -6.03 -17.26
C ASP A 40 0.29 -5.86 -17.53
N GLU A 41 -0.46 -6.96 -17.66
CA GLU A 41 -1.91 -6.93 -17.81
C GLU A 41 -2.61 -6.51 -16.51
N ALA A 42 -2.29 -7.13 -15.38
CA ALA A 42 -2.90 -6.80 -14.10
C ALA A 42 -2.61 -5.35 -13.66
N VAL A 43 -1.39 -4.88 -13.90
CA VAL A 43 -0.99 -3.50 -13.61
C VAL A 43 -1.72 -2.52 -14.52
N ARG A 44 -1.84 -2.81 -15.83
CA ARG A 44 -2.63 -1.97 -16.76
C ARG A 44 -4.10 -1.90 -16.36
N GLU A 45 -4.72 -3.02 -15.99
CA GLU A 45 -6.12 -3.00 -15.50
C GLU A 45 -6.27 -2.18 -14.23
N CYS A 46 -5.31 -2.26 -13.30
CA CYS A 46 -5.29 -1.41 -12.11
C CYS A 46 -5.20 0.08 -12.46
N LEU A 47 -4.31 0.44 -13.39
CA LEU A 47 -4.09 1.82 -13.82
C LEU A 47 -5.30 2.45 -14.54
N ARG A 48 -6.24 1.66 -15.06
CA ARG A 48 -7.48 2.19 -15.66
C ARG A 48 -8.41 2.89 -14.67
N TRP A 49 -8.17 2.74 -13.36
CA TRP A 49 -8.96 3.37 -12.30
C TRP A 49 -8.40 4.73 -11.86
N THR A 50 -7.48 5.31 -12.61
CA THR A 50 -7.01 6.68 -12.39
C THR A 50 -6.73 7.37 -13.73
N ASP A 51 -6.99 8.67 -13.78
CA ASP A 51 -6.61 9.52 -14.92
C ASP A 51 -5.18 10.10 -14.79
N ARG A 52 -4.48 9.78 -13.69
CA ARG A 52 -3.12 10.27 -13.44
C ARG A 52 -2.11 9.57 -14.35
N ASP A 53 -1.06 10.30 -14.71
CA ASP A 53 0.03 9.75 -15.53
C ASP A 53 0.77 8.65 -14.76
N SER A 54 1.01 7.50 -15.40
CA SER A 54 1.64 6.36 -14.72
C SER A 54 3.05 6.65 -14.20
N ARG A 55 3.73 7.65 -14.77
CA ARG A 55 5.05 8.13 -14.37
C ARG A 55 5.00 9.36 -13.47
N GLU A 56 3.82 9.85 -13.10
CA GLU A 56 3.69 10.88 -12.08
C GLU A 56 4.26 10.35 -10.76
N VAL A 57 5.19 11.11 -10.17
CA VAL A 57 5.72 10.83 -8.82
C VAL A 57 4.74 11.44 -7.81
N VAL A 58 4.03 10.56 -7.10
CA VAL A 58 3.07 10.95 -6.07
C VAL A 58 3.77 11.37 -4.79
N ALA A 59 4.84 10.65 -4.43
CA ALA A 59 5.62 10.92 -3.22
C ALA A 59 7.06 10.39 -3.33
N VAL A 60 7.93 10.87 -2.45
CA VAL A 60 9.26 10.27 -2.20
C VAL A 60 9.23 9.66 -0.80
N LEU A 61 9.32 8.34 -0.72
CA LEU A 61 9.11 7.59 0.52
C LEU A 61 10.45 7.28 1.22
N PRO A 62 10.62 7.69 2.49
CA PRO A 62 11.76 7.28 3.32
C PRO A 62 11.69 5.78 3.68
N PRO A 63 12.74 5.20 4.28
CA PRO A 63 14.07 5.78 4.48
C PRO A 63 14.94 5.80 3.21
N ARG A 64 14.61 5.02 2.17
CA ARG A 64 15.40 4.91 0.94
C ARG A 64 15.22 6.10 -0.02
N GLN A 65 14.31 7.02 0.30
CA GLN A 65 13.94 8.14 -0.58
C GLN A 65 13.49 7.62 -1.96
N GLY A 66 12.66 6.58 -1.96
CA GLY A 66 12.17 5.96 -3.17
C GLY A 66 10.99 6.73 -3.77
N GLU A 67 11.06 7.05 -5.06
CA GLU A 67 9.96 7.70 -5.77
C GLU A 67 8.79 6.72 -5.96
N ALA A 68 7.65 7.03 -5.35
CA ALA A 68 6.39 6.33 -5.52
C ALA A 68 5.66 6.91 -6.73
N THR A 69 5.91 6.36 -7.91
CA THR A 69 5.12 6.68 -9.10
C THR A 69 3.75 5.99 -9.05
N VAL A 70 2.77 6.51 -9.79
CA VAL A 70 1.45 5.87 -9.93
C VAL A 70 1.58 4.40 -10.39
N GLU A 71 2.48 4.11 -11.33
CA GLU A 71 2.79 2.73 -11.75
C GLU A 71 3.30 1.85 -10.60
N ARG A 72 4.23 2.36 -9.77
CA ARG A 72 4.75 1.63 -8.61
C ARG A 72 3.69 1.40 -7.54
N ILE A 73 2.77 2.36 -7.37
CA ILE A 73 1.61 2.23 -6.48
C ILE A 73 0.70 1.10 -6.99
N ALA A 74 0.36 1.11 -8.27
CA ALA A 74 -0.47 0.06 -8.89
C ALA A 74 0.17 -1.33 -8.79
N ILE A 75 1.48 -1.45 -9.01
CA ILE A 75 2.22 -2.72 -8.85
C ILE A 75 2.04 -3.29 -7.43
N ASN A 76 2.21 -2.48 -6.39
CA ASN A 76 2.08 -2.93 -5.01
C ASN A 76 0.62 -3.19 -4.63
N ALA A 77 -0.33 -2.44 -5.19
CA ALA A 77 -1.76 -2.70 -5.04
C ALA A 77 -2.14 -4.08 -5.62
N VAL A 78 -1.67 -4.39 -6.84
CA VAL A 78 -1.85 -5.71 -7.45
C VAL A 78 -1.23 -6.78 -6.58
N MET A 79 0.04 -6.62 -6.15
CA MET A 79 0.72 -7.58 -5.27
C MET A 79 -0.06 -7.89 -4.00
N ALA A 80 -0.68 -6.87 -3.39
CA ALA A 80 -1.51 -7.01 -2.20
C ALA A 80 -2.83 -7.79 -2.45
N GLY A 81 -3.25 -7.92 -3.70
CA GLY A 81 -4.54 -8.49 -4.11
C GLY A 81 -5.68 -7.47 -4.08
N ALA A 82 -5.37 -6.18 -4.09
CA ALA A 82 -6.35 -5.10 -4.16
C ALA A 82 -7.18 -5.21 -5.44
N ARG A 83 -8.45 -4.84 -5.36
CA ARG A 83 -9.26 -4.63 -6.56
C ARG A 83 -8.78 -3.34 -7.25
N PRO A 84 -8.76 -3.27 -8.58
CA PRO A 84 -8.34 -2.08 -9.33
C PRO A 84 -8.95 -0.75 -8.83
N GLU A 85 -10.23 -0.76 -8.50
CA GLU A 85 -11.01 0.37 -7.98
C GLU A 85 -10.55 0.90 -6.62
N TYR A 86 -9.68 0.18 -5.91
CA TYR A 86 -9.07 0.67 -4.67
C TYR A 86 -7.87 1.60 -4.93
N LEU A 87 -7.35 1.64 -6.16
CA LEU A 87 -6.15 2.40 -6.51
C LEU A 87 -6.24 3.89 -6.14
N PRO A 88 -7.34 4.63 -6.39
CA PRO A 88 -7.44 6.04 -6.00
C PRO A 88 -7.21 6.26 -4.51
N VAL A 89 -7.83 5.42 -3.66
CA VAL A 89 -7.65 5.51 -2.19
C VAL A 89 -6.21 5.19 -1.79
N ILE A 90 -5.56 4.23 -2.45
CA ILE A 90 -4.15 3.90 -2.16
C ILE A 90 -3.23 5.04 -2.59
N ILE A 91 -3.49 5.70 -3.73
CA ILE A 91 -2.74 6.89 -4.16
C ILE A 91 -2.89 8.01 -3.13
N THR A 92 -4.12 8.33 -2.70
CA THR A 92 -4.36 9.36 -1.68
C THR A 92 -3.74 9.00 -0.34
N ALA A 93 -3.74 7.73 0.06
CA ALA A 93 -3.04 7.29 1.26
C ALA A 93 -1.53 7.56 1.16
N VAL A 94 -0.91 7.32 0.00
CA VAL A 94 0.51 7.62 -0.22
C VAL A 94 0.79 9.13 -0.15
N GLU A 95 -0.09 9.97 -0.69
CA GLU A 95 0.00 11.44 -0.57
C GLU A 95 -0.06 11.88 0.89
N ALA A 96 -1.05 11.38 1.63
CA ALA A 96 -1.22 11.72 3.05
C ALA A 96 -0.03 11.27 3.90
N LEU A 97 0.54 10.09 3.62
CA LEU A 97 1.74 9.61 4.30
C LEU A 97 3.00 10.42 3.96
N ALA A 98 3.01 11.11 2.83
CA ALA A 98 4.10 11.97 2.41
C ALA A 98 3.98 13.40 2.97
N ASP A 99 2.88 13.73 3.64
CA ASP A 99 2.73 15.00 4.33
C ASP A 99 3.84 15.15 5.39
N PRO A 100 4.62 16.25 5.37
CA PRO A 100 5.67 16.50 6.34
C PRO A 100 5.18 16.42 7.80
N ASP A 101 3.93 16.83 8.07
CA ASP A 101 3.36 16.82 9.41
C ASP A 101 3.11 15.39 9.93
N PHE A 102 2.93 14.42 9.02
CA PHE A 102 2.82 13.00 9.39
C PHE A 102 4.16 12.40 9.83
N ASN A 103 5.29 12.95 9.37
CA ASN A 103 6.65 12.53 9.75
C ASN A 103 6.93 11.03 9.54
N LEU A 104 6.68 10.55 8.31
CA LEU A 104 6.83 9.14 7.95
C LEU A 104 8.24 8.57 8.18
N ASP A 105 9.29 9.39 8.05
CA ASP A 105 10.68 8.95 8.26
C ASP A 105 10.89 8.43 9.69
N SER A 106 10.40 9.21 10.68
CA SER A 106 10.45 8.81 12.09
C SER A 106 9.60 7.56 12.35
N ILE A 107 8.45 7.44 11.71
CA ILE A 107 7.54 6.29 11.86
C ILE A 107 8.13 5.00 11.28
N GLN A 108 8.90 5.06 10.20
CA GLN A 108 9.49 3.85 9.62
C GLN A 108 10.79 3.41 10.31
N ALA A 109 11.64 4.36 10.72
CA ALA A 109 12.95 4.06 11.31
C ALA A 109 12.93 3.85 12.84
N THR A 110 11.77 4.00 13.49
CA THR A 110 11.64 3.84 14.94
C THR A 110 11.78 2.39 15.41
N THR A 111 12.21 2.24 16.66
CA THR A 111 12.24 0.95 17.37
C THR A 111 10.87 0.55 17.92
N HIS A 112 9.90 1.47 17.93
CA HIS A 112 8.52 1.19 18.31
C HIS A 112 7.78 0.41 17.19
N PRO A 113 6.91 -0.56 17.51
CA PRO A 113 6.18 -1.33 16.51
C PRO A 113 4.95 -0.58 15.95
N VAL A 114 5.15 0.63 15.42
CA VAL A 114 4.09 1.48 14.83
C VAL A 114 3.73 1.07 13.41
N ALA A 115 2.46 1.17 13.04
CA ALA A 115 2.01 1.08 11.65
C ALA A 115 1.09 2.28 11.35
N PRO A 116 1.20 2.91 10.17
CA PRO A 116 0.23 3.94 9.77
C PRO A 116 -1.17 3.34 9.68
N LEU A 117 -2.14 3.98 10.32
CA LEU A 117 -3.56 3.66 10.18
C LEU A 117 -4.15 4.54 9.09
N MET A 118 -4.73 3.94 8.06
CA MET A 118 -5.61 4.68 7.15
C MET A 118 -7.04 4.63 7.65
N ILE A 119 -7.68 5.80 7.75
CA ILE A 119 -9.10 5.95 8.02
C ILE A 119 -9.71 6.61 6.78
N VAL A 120 -10.57 5.90 6.07
CA VAL A 120 -11.22 6.40 4.86
C VAL A 120 -12.59 6.96 5.23
N ASN A 121 -12.81 8.23 4.91
CA ASN A 121 -14.07 8.93 5.15
C ASN A 121 -14.83 9.19 3.83
N GLY A 122 -16.15 9.35 3.92
CA GLY A 122 -17.01 9.80 2.84
C GLY A 122 -17.62 8.69 1.98
N PRO A 123 -18.35 9.05 0.91
CA PRO A 123 -19.10 8.10 0.07
C PRO A 123 -18.25 6.96 -0.49
N ILE A 124 -16.98 7.24 -0.82
CA ILE A 124 -16.04 6.27 -1.38
C ILE A 124 -15.82 5.07 -0.45
N ALA A 125 -15.88 5.27 0.88
CA ALA A 125 -15.76 4.17 1.83
C ALA A 125 -16.89 3.15 1.67
N ARG A 126 -18.12 3.63 1.44
CA ARG A 126 -19.29 2.77 1.19
C ARG A 126 -19.24 2.13 -0.18
N GLU A 127 -18.86 2.90 -1.21
CA GLU A 127 -18.74 2.41 -2.59
C GLU A 127 -17.72 1.27 -2.73
N LEU A 128 -16.62 1.35 -1.98
CA LEU A 128 -15.56 0.35 -1.99
C LEU A 128 -15.74 -0.75 -0.92
N GLU A 129 -16.84 -0.72 -0.17
CA GLU A 129 -17.16 -1.68 0.90
C GLU A 129 -16.06 -1.77 1.97
N ILE A 130 -15.49 -0.62 2.35
CA ILE A 130 -14.52 -0.52 3.43
C ILE A 130 -15.27 -0.61 4.76
N ASN A 131 -14.87 -1.55 5.60
CA ASN A 131 -15.53 -1.80 6.88
C ASN A 131 -15.22 -0.72 7.92
N ALA A 132 -16.27 -0.26 8.59
CA ALA A 132 -16.23 0.62 9.76
C ALA A 132 -16.87 -0.01 11.02
N GLY A 133 -17.40 -1.23 10.91
CA GLY A 133 -18.24 -1.85 11.93
C GLY A 133 -17.52 -2.92 12.75
N TYR A 134 -18.22 -4.02 13.02
CA TYR A 134 -17.66 -5.13 13.80
C TYR A 134 -16.36 -5.64 13.18
N ASN A 135 -15.40 -5.94 14.06
CA ASN A 135 -14.07 -6.42 13.67
C ASN A 135 -13.36 -5.47 12.68
N ALA A 136 -13.55 -4.15 12.80
CA ALA A 136 -13.01 -3.13 11.88
C ALA A 136 -11.51 -3.32 11.57
N PHE A 137 -10.72 -3.67 12.57
CA PHE A 137 -9.27 -3.90 12.45
C PHE A 137 -8.87 -5.35 12.17
N GLY A 138 -9.84 -6.24 11.96
CA GLY A 138 -9.61 -7.67 11.77
C GLY A 138 -9.90 -8.15 10.34
N GLN A 139 -9.97 -9.46 10.20
CA GLN A 139 -10.23 -10.15 8.94
C GLN A 139 -11.68 -10.02 8.45
N GLY A 140 -11.88 -10.40 7.18
CA GLY A 140 -13.20 -10.59 6.57
C GLY A 140 -13.54 -9.59 5.46
N PHE A 141 -12.84 -8.46 5.41
CA PHE A 141 -13.10 -7.40 4.44
C PHE A 141 -11.90 -7.18 3.52
N ARG A 142 -12.09 -7.50 2.23
CA ARG A 142 -11.02 -7.42 1.23
C ARG A 142 -10.48 -6.00 1.10
N ALA A 143 -11.34 -4.98 1.11
CA ALA A 143 -10.92 -3.58 0.98
C ALA A 143 -9.93 -3.20 2.09
N ASN A 144 -10.31 -3.37 3.36
CA ASN A 144 -9.47 -3.08 4.52
C ASN A 144 -8.12 -3.81 4.43
N MET A 145 -8.16 -5.12 4.19
CA MET A 145 -6.96 -5.95 4.19
C MET A 145 -6.02 -5.61 3.03
N THR A 146 -6.55 -5.38 1.84
CA THR A 146 -5.72 -5.21 0.64
C THR A 146 -5.26 -3.76 0.45
N ILE A 147 -6.03 -2.75 0.86
CA ILE A 147 -5.57 -1.35 0.90
C ILE A 147 -4.47 -1.22 1.96
N GLY A 148 -4.70 -1.72 3.18
CA GLY A 148 -3.71 -1.78 4.25
C GLY A 148 -2.40 -2.44 3.81
N ARG A 149 -2.53 -3.62 3.21
CA ARG A 149 -1.38 -4.38 2.73
C ARG A 149 -0.67 -3.71 1.55
N ALA A 150 -1.39 -3.07 0.63
CA ALA A 150 -0.79 -2.34 -0.49
C ALA A 150 0.09 -1.20 0.01
N VAL A 151 -0.40 -0.42 0.97
CA VAL A 151 0.37 0.64 1.63
C VAL A 151 1.60 0.05 2.32
N ARG A 152 1.46 -1.07 3.05
CA ARG A 152 2.63 -1.71 3.66
C ARG A 152 3.67 -2.14 2.62
N LEU A 153 3.25 -2.80 1.55
CA LEU A 153 4.15 -3.22 0.48
C LEU A 153 4.83 -2.02 -0.18
N LEU A 154 4.18 -0.87 -0.30
CA LEU A 154 4.80 0.38 -0.78
C LEU A 154 5.89 0.88 0.15
N LEU A 155 5.62 0.94 1.46
CA LEU A 155 6.61 1.33 2.46
C LEU A 155 7.83 0.39 2.45
N MET A 156 7.62 -0.91 2.22
CA MET A 156 8.68 -1.90 2.08
C MET A 156 9.45 -1.78 0.74
N ASN A 157 8.75 -1.89 -0.38
CA ASN A 157 9.33 -2.06 -1.71
C ASN A 157 9.83 -0.75 -2.33
N VAL A 158 9.15 0.37 -2.04
CA VAL A 158 9.54 1.70 -2.52
C VAL A 158 10.31 2.44 -1.43
N GLY A 159 9.73 2.54 -0.22
CA GLY A 159 10.34 3.23 0.91
C GLY A 159 11.57 2.53 1.49
N GLY A 160 11.66 1.20 1.39
CA GLY A 160 12.78 0.43 1.95
C GLY A 160 12.61 0.06 3.42
N GLY A 161 11.40 0.15 3.98
CA GLY A 161 11.06 -0.22 5.36
C GLY A 161 11.02 -1.73 5.62
N LEU A 162 12.07 -2.45 5.22
CA LEU A 162 12.21 -3.89 5.46
C LEU A 162 12.74 -4.18 6.89
N PRO A 163 12.24 -5.23 7.57
CA PRO A 163 12.73 -5.61 8.91
C PRO A 163 14.26 -5.76 8.97
N GLY A 164 14.88 -5.15 9.98
CA GLY A 164 16.31 -5.26 10.25
C GLY A 164 17.18 -4.29 9.44
N THR A 165 16.69 -3.74 8.33
CA THR A 165 17.37 -2.70 7.55
C THR A 165 16.69 -1.35 7.77
N GLY A 166 15.62 -1.06 7.03
CA GLY A 166 14.88 0.21 7.15
C GLY A 166 13.88 0.25 8.30
N ASP A 167 13.29 -0.90 8.67
CA ASP A 167 12.39 -1.04 9.81
C ASP A 167 13.15 -1.58 11.03
N ARG A 168 13.18 -0.79 12.11
CA ARG A 168 13.97 -1.06 13.32
C ARG A 168 13.12 -1.51 14.50
N ALA A 169 11.85 -1.84 14.29
CA ALA A 169 10.97 -2.27 15.36
C ALA A 169 11.53 -3.50 16.12
N THR A 170 11.53 -3.44 17.45
CA THR A 170 12.14 -4.50 18.29
C THR A 170 11.30 -5.78 18.35
N GLN A 171 9.96 -5.65 18.40
CA GLN A 171 9.02 -6.76 18.58
C GLN A 171 8.04 -6.93 17.41
N GLY A 172 7.96 -5.94 16.51
CA GLY A 172 6.97 -5.91 15.42
C GLY A 172 5.53 -5.73 15.91
N SER A 173 4.58 -5.61 14.97
CA SER A 173 3.14 -5.53 15.25
C SER A 173 2.34 -6.17 14.12
N PRO A 174 1.25 -6.90 14.40
CA PRO A 174 0.32 -7.37 13.37
C PRO A 174 -0.28 -6.25 12.53
N ALA A 175 -0.38 -5.03 13.07
CA ALA A 175 -0.84 -3.85 12.31
C ALA A 175 0.10 -3.52 11.13
N LYS A 176 1.35 -3.99 11.14
CA LYS A 176 2.27 -3.86 10.00
C LYS A 176 1.94 -4.79 8.84
N MET A 177 0.88 -5.62 8.90
CA MET A 177 0.43 -6.43 7.76
C MET A 177 -0.64 -5.71 6.93
N ALA A 178 -1.66 -5.17 7.59
CA ALA A 178 -2.71 -4.36 6.99
C ALA A 178 -3.39 -3.51 8.08
N TYR A 179 -3.56 -2.21 7.84
CA TYR A 179 -4.19 -1.32 8.81
C TYR A 179 -5.00 -0.21 8.12
N CYS A 180 -6.23 -0.56 7.73
CA CYS A 180 -7.16 0.32 7.04
C CYS A 180 -8.57 0.10 7.60
N ILE A 181 -9.29 1.19 7.85
CA ILE A 181 -10.71 1.17 8.20
C ILE A 181 -11.45 2.29 7.47
N ALA A 182 -12.77 2.25 7.51
CA ALA A 182 -13.59 3.40 7.23
C ALA A 182 -14.02 4.11 8.52
N GLU A 183 -14.29 5.40 8.43
CA GLU A 183 -15.02 6.11 9.48
C GLU A 183 -16.49 5.63 9.53
N ASN A 184 -17.03 5.42 10.73
CA ASN A 184 -18.42 5.01 10.90
C ASN A 184 -19.35 6.23 10.95
N GLU A 185 -19.54 6.90 9.81
CA GLU A 185 -20.43 8.08 9.71
C GLU A 185 -21.87 7.79 10.18
N ALA A 186 -22.36 6.56 9.96
CA ALA A 186 -23.73 6.18 10.29
C ALA A 186 -24.02 6.18 11.80
N GLU A 187 -22.99 5.99 12.63
CA GLU A 187 -23.08 5.98 14.09
C GLU A 187 -22.24 7.12 14.71
N ASN A 188 -21.97 8.18 13.94
CA ASN A 188 -21.20 9.31 14.43
C ASN A 188 -22.05 10.15 15.41
N PRO A 189 -21.64 10.32 16.69
CA PRO A 189 -22.40 11.10 17.67
C PRO A 189 -22.23 12.61 17.53
N TRP A 190 -21.35 13.08 16.63
CA TRP A 190 -21.04 14.50 16.42
C TRP A 190 -21.78 15.06 15.19
N GLU A 191 -22.13 16.35 15.24
CA GLU A 191 -22.65 17.07 14.07
C GLU A 191 -21.51 17.33 13.05
N PRO A 192 -21.83 17.42 11.74
CA PRO A 192 -20.85 17.68 10.68
C PRO A 192 -20.04 18.98 10.84
#